data_AF-A0A437P9J1-F1
#
_entry.id   AF-A0A437P9J1-F1
#
_cell.length_a   1.000
_cell.length_b   1.000
_cell.length_c   1.000
_cell.angle_alpha   90.00
_cell.angle_beta   90.00
_cell.angle_gamma   90.00
#
_symmetry.space_group_name_H-M   'P 1'
#
loop_
_entity.id
_entity.type
_entity.pdbx_description
1 polymer ?
#
loop_
_entity_poly.entity_id
_entity_poly.type
_entity_poly.pdbx_seq_one_letter_code
_entity_poly.pdbx_strand_id
1 'polypeptide(L)'
;MNETSTPTKDARAGNDHAFSGAVTVHDRAELYDLLRMALALEHSTIPPYLCALFSLKDGQNREVAGIIRSVVMEEMLHMALVGNIMNAVGVTPRFDDPGLVPVYPGPLPGGVLPGLEVSLGACSVERVRSEFMGIERPHVPLAPASQRALAAIGEHDPVLDDDGNILNLTAEALDAPRRFFAQADYDDGTVGAFYQQVALALVDLDARENLFDGDPRRQVSWPTAPGRLYRVTDLQTALWAILEIVGQGEGHAQDPTVGPLPGKAS
;
A
#
# COMPACT_ATOMS: atom_id res chain seq x y z
N MET A 1 -5.33 -53.93 16.16
CA MET A 1 -4.17 -53.13 16.59
C MET A 1 -3.45 -52.71 15.32
N ASN A 2 -3.74 -51.52 14.82
CA ASN A 2 -2.99 -50.92 13.72
C ASN A 2 -2.96 -49.43 14.00
N GLU A 3 -1.84 -48.98 14.57
CA GLU A 3 -1.61 -47.57 14.88
C GLU A 3 -1.22 -46.85 13.59
N THR A 4 -2.14 -46.02 13.09
CA THR A 4 -1.81 -45.00 12.10
C THR A 4 -1.17 -43.82 12.81
N SER A 5 0.15 -43.72 12.72
CA SER A 5 0.90 -42.53 13.15
C SER A 5 0.55 -41.35 12.25
N THR A 6 -0.15 -40.37 12.81
CA THR A 6 -0.38 -39.06 12.22
C THR A 6 0.95 -38.30 12.17
N PRO A 7 1.38 -37.72 11.04
CA PRO A 7 2.52 -36.82 11.05
C PRO A 7 2.11 -35.51 11.71
N THR A 8 2.79 -35.17 12.80
CA THR A 8 2.73 -33.87 13.47
C THR A 8 3.11 -32.77 12.48
N LYS A 9 2.17 -31.86 12.22
CA LYS A 9 2.45 -30.55 11.62
C LYS A 9 3.36 -29.81 12.59
N ASP A 10 4.62 -29.59 12.20
CA ASP A 10 5.42 -28.52 12.76
C ASP A 10 4.75 -27.20 12.40
N ALA A 11 3.90 -26.72 13.31
CA ALA A 11 3.44 -25.35 13.33
C ALA A 11 4.66 -24.48 13.67
N ARG A 12 5.38 -24.03 12.65
CA ARG A 12 6.13 -22.78 12.79
C ARG A 12 5.07 -21.70 12.95
N ALA A 13 4.85 -21.33 14.20
CA ALA A 13 4.02 -20.21 14.58
C ALA A 13 4.41 -19.01 13.72
N GLY A 14 3.42 -18.44 13.02
CA GLY A 14 3.58 -17.13 12.41
C GLY A 14 4.04 -16.17 13.51
N ASN A 15 5.07 -15.39 13.18
CA ASN A 15 5.49 -14.31 14.05
C ASN A 15 4.32 -13.33 14.18
N ASP A 16 3.69 -13.31 15.35
CA ASP A 16 2.83 -12.23 15.82
C ASP A 16 3.71 -11.00 16.09
N HIS A 17 4.23 -10.38 15.03
CA HIS A 17 4.93 -9.11 15.13
C HIS A 17 3.89 -8.00 15.05
N ALA A 18 3.30 -7.67 16.19
CA ALA A 18 2.81 -6.32 16.38
C ALA A 18 4.02 -5.37 16.20
N PHE A 19 3.99 -4.53 15.17
CA PHE A 19 5.08 -3.61 14.87
C PHE A 19 5.15 -2.55 15.98
N SER A 20 6.22 -2.62 16.79
CA SER A 20 6.57 -1.61 17.79
C SER A 20 8.02 -1.21 17.54
N GLY A 21 8.21 0.02 17.06
CA GLY A 21 9.53 0.61 16.78
C GLY A 21 10.01 0.46 15.34
N ALA A 22 10.96 1.34 14.95
CA ALA A 22 11.59 1.34 13.63
C ALA A 22 12.26 -0.01 13.35
N VAL A 23 11.70 -0.79 12.41
CA VAL A 23 12.33 -2.02 11.93
C VAL A 23 13.64 -1.64 11.27
N THR A 24 14.75 -2.07 11.87
CA THR A 24 16.06 -1.92 11.24
C THR A 24 16.22 -3.09 10.28
N VAL A 25 16.16 -2.81 8.98
CA VAL A 25 16.43 -3.80 7.93
C VAL A 25 17.95 -3.91 7.74
N HIS A 26 18.50 -5.07 8.03
CA HIS A 26 19.94 -5.31 8.00
C HIS A 26 20.45 -5.75 6.64
N ASP A 27 19.64 -6.52 5.90
CA ASP A 27 19.99 -7.13 4.63
C ASP A 27 18.81 -7.22 3.64
N ARG A 28 19.10 -7.70 2.42
CA ARG A 28 18.10 -7.89 1.36
C ARG A 28 16.99 -8.87 1.71
N ALA A 29 17.27 -9.91 2.49
CA ALA A 29 16.26 -10.90 2.81
C ALA A 29 15.17 -10.26 3.67
N GLU A 30 15.56 -9.46 4.66
CA GLU A 30 14.63 -8.68 5.48
C GLU A 30 13.87 -7.63 4.65
N LEU A 31 14.51 -6.95 3.70
CA LEU A 31 13.80 -6.07 2.75
C LEU A 31 12.76 -6.84 1.93
N TYR A 32 13.10 -8.03 1.44
CA TYR A 32 12.18 -8.83 0.64
C TYR A 32 10.97 -9.30 1.47
N ASP A 33 11.17 -9.63 2.74
CA ASP A 33 10.07 -9.97 3.63
C ASP A 33 9.19 -8.76 3.93
N LEU A 34 9.79 -7.58 4.08
CA LEU A 34 9.05 -6.32 4.23
C LEU A 34 8.22 -5.98 2.98
N LEU A 35 8.79 -6.14 1.77
CA LEU A 35 8.07 -5.92 0.51
C LEU A 35 6.99 -6.97 0.25
N ARG A 36 7.20 -8.22 0.66
CA ARG A 36 6.16 -9.26 0.65
C ARG A 36 5.01 -8.91 1.58
N MET A 37 5.31 -8.33 2.74
CA MET A 37 4.28 -7.83 3.66
C MET A 37 3.51 -6.66 3.05
N ALA A 38 4.20 -5.73 2.37
CA ALA A 38 3.55 -4.65 1.64
C ALA A 38 2.61 -5.19 0.56
N LEU A 39 3.06 -6.16 -0.23
CA LEU A 39 2.24 -6.80 -1.26
C LEU A 39 1.00 -7.48 -0.66
N ALA A 40 1.16 -8.13 0.49
CA ALA A 40 0.06 -8.76 1.21
C ALA A 40 -0.93 -7.74 1.76
N LEU A 41 -0.45 -6.60 2.27
CA LEU A 41 -1.28 -5.49 2.75
C LEU A 41 -2.19 -4.98 1.63
N GLU A 42 -1.63 -4.60 0.48
CA GLU A 42 -2.41 -4.12 -0.67
C GLU A 42 -3.36 -5.19 -1.23
N HIS A 43 -2.93 -6.45 -1.23
CA HIS A 43 -3.80 -7.55 -1.65
C HIS A 43 -4.96 -7.78 -0.65
N SER A 44 -4.77 -7.49 0.63
CA SER A 44 -5.76 -7.77 1.68
C SER A 44 -6.98 -6.84 1.66
N THR A 45 -6.90 -5.69 1.01
CA THR A 45 -7.99 -4.72 0.90
C THR A 45 -8.88 -4.98 -0.33
N ILE A 46 -8.31 -5.54 -1.41
CA ILE A 46 -9.01 -5.79 -2.69
C ILE A 46 -10.24 -6.74 -2.54
N PRO A 47 -10.15 -7.95 -1.94
CA PRO A 47 -11.29 -8.86 -1.85
C PRO A 47 -12.49 -8.32 -1.05
N PRO A 48 -12.32 -7.67 0.12
CA PRO A 48 -13.41 -7.02 0.85
C PRO A 48 -14.19 -6.02 -0.01
N TYR A 49 -13.48 -5.14 -0.73
CA TYR A 49 -14.10 -4.17 -1.62
C TYR A 49 -14.83 -4.83 -2.80
N LEU A 50 -14.21 -5.83 -3.43
CA LEU A 50 -14.86 -6.59 -4.51
C LEU A 50 -16.10 -7.35 -4.04
N CYS A 51 -16.07 -7.96 -2.86
CA CYS A 51 -17.24 -8.62 -2.27
C CYS A 51 -18.39 -7.64 -2.03
N ALA A 52 -18.09 -6.44 -1.50
CA ALA A 52 -19.09 -5.40 -1.33
C ALA A 52 -19.64 -4.92 -2.69
N LEU A 53 -18.77 -4.65 -3.67
CA LEU A 53 -19.15 -4.23 -5.02
C LEU A 53 -20.08 -5.24 -5.69
N PHE A 54 -19.70 -6.52 -5.71
CA PHE A 54 -20.47 -7.57 -6.36
C PHE A 54 -21.78 -7.92 -5.65
N SER A 55 -21.97 -7.47 -4.41
CA SER A 55 -23.25 -7.62 -3.72
C SER A 55 -24.31 -6.59 -4.14
N LEU A 56 -23.91 -5.50 -4.79
CA LEU A 56 -24.84 -4.48 -5.28
C LEU A 56 -25.63 -5.02 -6.48
N LYS A 57 -26.95 -4.79 -6.49
CA LYS A 57 -27.81 -5.24 -7.58
C LYS A 57 -27.59 -4.41 -8.83
N ASP A 58 -27.57 -5.06 -9.99
CA ASP A 58 -27.42 -4.41 -11.29
C ASP A 58 -28.36 -3.21 -11.46
N GLY A 59 -27.77 -2.08 -11.87
CA GLY A 59 -28.48 -0.83 -12.12
C GLY A 59 -28.90 -0.06 -10.87
N GLN A 60 -28.72 -0.60 -9.65
CA GLN A 60 -28.99 0.05 -8.37
C GLN A 60 -27.70 0.58 -7.74
N ASN A 61 -27.81 1.62 -6.89
CA ASN A 61 -26.68 2.20 -6.16
C ASN A 61 -25.45 2.49 -7.05
N ARG A 62 -25.67 2.95 -8.27
CA ARG A 62 -24.61 3.09 -9.30
C ARG A 62 -23.45 3.97 -8.85
N GLU A 63 -23.76 5.03 -8.10
CA GLU A 63 -22.77 5.93 -7.52
C GLU A 63 -21.90 5.19 -6.49
N VAL A 64 -22.51 4.46 -5.55
CA VAL A 64 -21.80 3.63 -4.57
C VAL A 64 -20.93 2.58 -5.26
N ALA A 65 -21.45 1.91 -6.30
CA ALA A 65 -20.68 0.96 -7.08
C ALA A 65 -19.48 1.63 -7.79
N GLY A 66 -19.67 2.85 -8.29
CA GLY A 66 -18.61 3.65 -8.90
C GLY A 66 -17.50 4.00 -7.92
N ILE A 67 -17.84 4.43 -6.70
CA ILE A 67 -16.90 4.77 -5.64
C ILE A 67 -16.15 3.52 -5.15
N ILE A 68 -16.85 2.42 -4.84
CA ILE A 68 -16.16 1.19 -4.40
C ILE A 68 -15.24 0.68 -5.52
N ARG A 69 -15.68 0.78 -6.79
CA ARG A 69 -14.83 0.40 -7.92
C ARG A 69 -13.60 1.31 -8.04
N SER A 70 -13.67 2.62 -7.77
CA SER A 70 -12.48 3.46 -7.83
C SER A 70 -11.45 3.03 -6.78
N VAL A 71 -11.89 2.79 -5.53
CA VAL A 71 -11.02 2.29 -4.45
C VAL A 71 -10.37 0.97 -4.85
N VAL A 72 -11.12 -0.01 -5.37
CA VAL A 72 -10.53 -1.28 -5.85
C VAL A 72 -9.40 -1.05 -6.87
N MET A 73 -9.57 -0.09 -7.78
CA MET A 73 -8.57 0.18 -8.81
C MET A 73 -7.34 0.87 -8.21
N GLU A 74 -7.51 1.69 -7.16
CA GLU A 74 -6.42 2.33 -6.40
C GLU A 74 -5.61 1.26 -5.66
N GLU A 75 -6.25 0.35 -4.92
CA GLU A 75 -5.55 -0.77 -4.25
C GLU A 75 -4.80 -1.67 -5.24
N MET A 76 -5.37 -1.91 -6.44
CA MET A 76 -4.67 -2.63 -7.52
C MET A 76 -3.46 -1.86 -8.06
N LEU A 77 -3.54 -0.54 -8.13
CA LEU A 77 -2.40 0.31 -8.49
C LEU A 77 -1.31 0.22 -7.42
N HIS A 78 -1.65 0.28 -6.13
CA HIS A 78 -0.67 0.16 -5.04
C HIS A 78 0.03 -1.19 -5.08
N MET A 79 -0.74 -2.27 -5.25
CA MET A 79 -0.20 -3.62 -5.42
C MET A 79 0.74 -3.72 -6.63
N ALA A 80 0.43 -3.05 -7.75
CA ALA A 80 1.30 -2.98 -8.92
C ALA A 80 2.58 -2.18 -8.68
N LEU A 81 2.50 -1.07 -7.93
CA LEU A 81 3.65 -0.26 -7.52
C LEU A 81 4.60 -1.06 -6.62
N VAL A 82 4.07 -1.75 -5.61
CA VAL A 82 4.86 -2.69 -4.78
C VAL A 82 5.50 -3.76 -5.66
N GLY A 83 4.76 -4.30 -6.63
CA GLY A 83 5.28 -5.26 -7.60
C GLY A 83 6.45 -4.73 -8.43
N ASN A 84 6.38 -3.47 -8.87
CA ASN A 84 7.47 -2.81 -9.59
C ASN A 84 8.70 -2.59 -8.72
N ILE A 85 8.52 -2.16 -7.46
CA ILE A 85 9.62 -2.05 -6.48
C ILE A 85 10.29 -3.40 -6.27
N MET A 86 9.50 -4.45 -6.01
CA MET A 86 9.98 -5.83 -5.85
C MET A 86 10.80 -6.29 -7.05
N ASN A 87 10.26 -6.15 -8.27
CA ASN A 87 10.96 -6.53 -9.49
C ASN A 87 12.28 -5.77 -9.67
N ALA A 88 12.33 -4.49 -9.28
CA ALA A 88 13.52 -3.64 -9.41
C ALA A 88 14.64 -4.03 -8.44
N VAL A 89 14.31 -4.47 -7.22
CA VAL A 89 15.29 -4.94 -6.22
C VAL A 89 15.62 -6.44 -6.34
N GLY A 90 15.12 -7.09 -7.41
CA GLY A 90 15.46 -8.48 -7.75
C GLY A 90 14.56 -9.57 -7.15
N VAL A 91 13.44 -9.22 -6.49
CA VAL A 91 12.49 -10.19 -5.94
C VAL A 91 11.21 -10.29 -6.78
N THR A 92 10.72 -11.50 -6.97
CA THR A 92 9.49 -11.75 -7.74
C THR A 92 8.26 -11.56 -6.85
N PRO A 93 7.29 -10.69 -7.23
CA PRO A 93 5.98 -10.64 -6.59
C PRO A 93 5.27 -12.00 -6.71
N ARG A 94 4.76 -12.52 -5.60
CA ARG A 94 3.98 -13.76 -5.55
C ARG A 94 2.72 -13.52 -4.72
N PHE A 95 1.56 -13.77 -5.32
CA PHE A 95 0.25 -13.52 -4.73
C PHE A 95 -0.39 -14.76 -4.10
N ASP A 96 0.17 -15.94 -4.39
CA ASP A 96 -0.34 -17.25 -4.01
C ASP A 96 0.49 -17.91 -2.89
N ASP A 97 1.35 -17.15 -2.21
CA ASP A 97 2.09 -17.65 -1.06
C ASP A 97 1.11 -17.98 0.08
N PRO A 98 0.98 -19.25 0.49
CA PRO A 98 0.02 -19.65 1.51
C PRO A 98 0.20 -18.95 2.87
N GLY A 99 1.39 -18.40 3.15
CA GLY A 99 1.66 -17.64 4.37
C GLY A 99 1.25 -16.16 4.29
N LEU A 100 0.95 -15.65 3.09
CA LEU A 100 0.65 -14.24 2.82
C LEU A 100 -0.69 -14.03 2.10
N VAL A 101 -1.35 -15.10 1.65
CA VAL A 101 -2.73 -15.03 1.16
C VAL A 101 -3.63 -14.49 2.28
N PRO A 102 -4.41 -13.42 2.02
CA PRO A 102 -5.29 -12.82 3.03
C PRO A 102 -6.30 -13.81 3.61
N VAL A 103 -6.51 -13.73 4.92
CA VAL A 103 -7.50 -14.53 5.65
C VAL A 103 -8.56 -13.60 6.23
N TYR A 104 -9.84 -13.96 6.04
CA TYR A 104 -10.98 -13.19 6.53
C TYR A 104 -11.94 -14.04 7.35
N PRO A 105 -12.58 -13.47 8.39
CA PRO A 105 -12.26 -12.17 8.96
C PRO A 105 -10.89 -12.17 9.64
N GLY A 106 -10.18 -11.05 9.63
CA GLY A 106 -8.85 -10.95 10.19
C GLY A 106 -8.29 -9.53 10.19
N PRO A 107 -7.14 -9.31 10.86
CA PRO A 107 -6.44 -8.03 10.83
C PRO A 107 -5.78 -7.78 9.48
N LEU A 108 -5.42 -6.53 9.21
CA LEU A 108 -4.55 -6.22 8.08
C LEU A 108 -3.12 -6.73 8.31
N PRO A 109 -2.41 -7.19 7.24
CA PRO A 109 -1.01 -7.55 7.32
C PRO A 109 -0.12 -6.40 7.80
N GLY A 110 1.06 -6.73 8.32
CA GLY A 110 2.05 -5.73 8.74
C GLY A 110 1.70 -5.00 10.04
N GLY A 111 0.71 -5.45 10.79
CA GLY A 111 0.30 -4.80 12.05
C GLY A 111 -0.27 -3.39 11.85
N VAL A 112 -0.64 -3.06 10.63
CA VAL A 112 -1.24 -1.78 10.24
C VAL A 112 -2.69 -1.73 10.74
N LEU A 113 -3.10 -0.55 11.22
CA LEU A 113 -4.40 -0.25 11.81
C LEU A 113 -4.78 -1.24 12.93
N PRO A 114 -3.99 -1.31 14.02
CA PRO A 114 -4.24 -2.25 15.09
C PRO A 114 -5.64 -2.06 15.69
N GLY A 115 -6.44 -3.13 15.68
CA GLY A 115 -7.83 -3.13 16.16
C GLY A 115 -8.89 -3.04 15.06
N LEU A 116 -8.48 -2.85 13.80
CA LEU A 116 -9.36 -3.02 12.65
C LEU A 116 -9.39 -4.50 12.23
N GLU A 117 -10.58 -5.09 12.24
CA GLU A 117 -10.82 -6.42 11.68
C GLU A 117 -11.61 -6.26 10.37
N VAL A 118 -11.10 -6.85 9.29
CA VAL A 118 -11.68 -6.77 7.96
C VAL A 118 -12.34 -8.10 7.62
N SER A 119 -13.55 -8.05 7.08
CA SER A 119 -14.33 -9.25 6.76
C SER A 119 -14.82 -9.23 5.31
N LEU A 120 -15.24 -10.39 4.80
CA LEU A 120 -15.93 -10.46 3.51
C LEU A 120 -17.44 -10.34 3.73
N GLY A 121 -18.12 -9.56 2.89
CA GLY A 121 -19.57 -9.53 2.89
C GLY A 121 -20.19 -8.49 1.98
N ALA A 122 -21.52 -8.44 2.02
CA ALA A 122 -22.29 -7.50 1.22
C ALA A 122 -22.07 -6.05 1.68
N CYS A 123 -22.23 -5.12 0.73
CA CYS A 123 -22.20 -3.69 0.96
C CYS A 123 -23.35 -3.30 1.90
N SER A 124 -23.00 -2.74 3.05
CA SER A 124 -23.93 -2.16 4.00
C SER A 124 -23.34 -0.88 4.57
N VAL A 125 -24.21 0.02 5.03
CA VAL A 125 -23.76 1.27 5.70
C VAL A 125 -22.90 0.97 6.93
N GLU A 126 -23.21 -0.12 7.65
CA GLU A 126 -22.44 -0.57 8.79
C GLU A 126 -21.02 -0.96 8.38
N ARG A 127 -20.88 -1.84 7.37
CA ARG A 127 -19.56 -2.27 6.85
C ARG A 127 -18.73 -1.11 6.34
N VAL A 128 -19.34 -0.19 5.59
CA VAL A 128 -18.66 1.02 5.11
C VAL A 128 -18.09 1.81 6.29
N ARG A 129 -18.85 1.96 7.38
CA ARG A 129 -18.42 2.74 8.55
C ARG A 129 -17.40 2.04 9.42
N SER A 130 -17.56 0.73 9.65
CA SER A 130 -16.74 -0.02 10.60
C SER A 130 -15.46 -0.57 9.97
N GLU A 131 -15.46 -0.85 8.67
CA GLU A 131 -14.32 -1.45 7.97
C GLU A 131 -13.71 -0.45 6.99
N PHE A 132 -14.44 -0.05 5.94
CA PHE A 132 -13.85 0.73 4.82
C PHE A 132 -13.37 2.12 5.24
N MET A 133 -14.17 2.86 5.99
CA MET A 133 -13.75 4.15 6.55
C MET A 133 -12.60 4.03 7.56
N GLY A 134 -12.41 2.83 8.13
CA GLY A 134 -11.26 2.53 8.98
C GLY A 134 -9.98 2.36 8.16
N ILE A 135 -10.07 1.60 7.06
CA ILE A 135 -8.98 1.41 6.08
C ILE A 135 -8.55 2.76 5.50
N GLU A 136 -9.49 3.51 4.94
CA GLU A 136 -9.26 4.77 4.20
C GLU A 136 -9.07 5.99 5.11
N ARG A 137 -8.86 5.79 6.41
CA ARG A 137 -8.71 6.92 7.33
C ARG A 137 -7.41 7.64 7.01
N PRO A 138 -7.44 8.97 6.76
CA PRO A 138 -6.22 9.73 6.50
C PRO A 138 -5.31 9.74 7.73
N HIS A 139 -4.03 9.43 7.54
CA HIS A 139 -3.00 9.49 8.58
C HIS A 139 -1.87 10.40 8.15
N VAL A 140 -2.05 11.71 8.25
CA VAL A 140 -0.98 12.66 7.88
C VAL A 140 0.21 12.58 8.84
N PRO A 141 1.42 12.97 8.41
CA PRO A 141 2.55 13.14 9.33
C PRO A 141 2.21 14.03 10.52
N LEU A 142 2.73 13.72 11.69
CA LEU A 142 2.38 14.38 12.95
C LEU A 142 2.94 15.80 13.03
N ALA A 143 4.20 16.01 12.62
CA ALA A 143 4.83 17.31 12.71
C ALA A 143 4.35 18.24 11.57
N PRO A 144 4.04 19.51 11.88
CA PRO A 144 3.72 20.50 10.86
C PRO A 144 4.82 20.69 9.81
N ALA A 145 6.08 20.41 10.14
CA ALA A 145 7.19 20.46 9.19
C ALA A 145 7.09 19.34 8.15
N SER A 146 6.83 18.11 8.59
CA SER A 146 6.60 16.93 7.73
C SER A 146 5.39 17.13 6.82
N GLN A 147 4.29 17.70 7.34
CA GLN A 147 3.11 18.03 6.54
C GLN A 147 3.41 19.06 5.44
N ARG A 148 4.18 20.11 5.75
CA ARG A 148 4.61 21.09 4.74
C ARG A 148 5.55 20.48 3.71
N ALA A 149 6.45 19.58 4.13
CA ALA A 149 7.34 18.88 3.22
C ALA A 149 6.54 17.98 2.25
N LEU A 150 5.56 17.23 2.76
CA LEU A 150 4.66 16.42 1.94
C LEU A 150 3.89 17.28 0.92
N ALA A 151 3.32 18.40 1.36
CA ALA A 151 2.62 19.33 0.49
C ALA A 151 3.52 19.89 -0.62
N ALA A 152 4.75 20.31 -0.27
CA ALA A 152 5.71 20.84 -1.23
C ALA A 152 6.14 19.80 -2.29
N ILE A 153 6.22 18.51 -1.91
CA ILE A 153 6.53 17.45 -2.87
C ILE A 153 5.37 17.24 -3.85
N GLY A 154 4.13 17.34 -3.37
CA GLY A 154 2.94 17.28 -4.22
C GLY A 154 2.89 18.35 -5.32
N GLU A 155 3.56 19.50 -5.12
CA GLU A 155 3.63 20.58 -6.11
C GLU A 155 4.51 20.23 -7.33
N HIS A 156 5.34 19.19 -7.26
CA HIS A 156 6.21 18.79 -8.37
C HIS A 156 5.45 18.15 -9.54
N ASP A 157 4.26 17.60 -9.32
CA ASP A 157 3.36 16.98 -10.31
C ASP A 157 4.09 16.16 -11.41
N PRO A 158 4.56 14.93 -11.07
CA PRO A 158 5.30 14.11 -12.02
C PRO A 158 4.45 13.74 -13.23
N VAL A 159 5.01 13.95 -14.42
CA VAL A 159 4.42 13.52 -15.70
C VAL A 159 5.13 12.25 -16.15
N LEU A 160 4.36 11.21 -16.44
CA LEU A 160 4.86 9.92 -16.89
C LEU A 160 4.64 9.71 -18.39
N ASP A 161 5.51 8.92 -19.03
CA ASP A 161 5.19 8.29 -20.33
C ASP A 161 4.36 7.01 -20.15
N ASP A 162 4.00 6.36 -21.27
CA ASP A 162 3.20 5.11 -21.29
C ASP A 162 3.91 3.93 -20.58
N ASP A 163 5.22 3.99 -20.44
CA ASP A 163 6.01 2.96 -19.75
C ASP A 163 6.16 3.26 -18.25
N GLY A 164 5.73 4.42 -17.77
CA GLY A 164 5.81 4.86 -16.39
C GLY A 164 7.07 5.65 -16.04
N ASN A 165 7.87 6.09 -17.01
CA ASN A 165 9.08 6.89 -16.77
C ASN A 165 8.73 8.34 -16.47
N ILE A 166 9.40 8.94 -15.49
CA ILE A 166 9.26 10.36 -15.15
C ILE A 166 9.93 11.23 -16.23
N LEU A 167 9.20 12.23 -16.75
CA LEU A 167 9.65 13.06 -17.89
C LEU A 167 10.08 14.48 -17.51
N ASN A 168 9.57 15.03 -16.41
CA ASN A 168 9.57 16.48 -16.16
C ASN A 168 10.27 16.93 -14.87
N LEU A 169 10.83 16.01 -14.08
CA LEU A 169 11.43 16.35 -12.80
C LEU A 169 12.92 16.70 -12.93
N THR A 170 13.34 17.70 -12.17
CA THR A 170 14.76 18.01 -11.98
C THR A 170 15.41 16.96 -11.05
N ALA A 171 16.74 16.88 -11.05
CA ALA A 171 17.47 16.01 -10.12
C ALA A 171 17.15 16.32 -8.65
N GLU A 172 16.88 17.60 -8.33
CA GLU A 172 16.47 18.00 -6.99
C GLU A 172 15.06 17.50 -6.64
N ALA A 173 14.10 17.63 -7.56
CA ALA A 173 12.73 17.17 -7.37
C ALA A 173 12.67 15.63 -7.28
N LEU A 174 13.49 14.92 -8.07
CA LEU A 174 13.60 13.46 -8.02
C LEU A 174 14.05 12.96 -6.64
N ASP A 175 14.89 13.73 -5.93
CA ASP A 175 15.39 13.40 -4.59
C ASP A 175 14.46 13.88 -3.45
N ALA A 176 13.40 14.64 -3.76
CA ALA A 176 12.54 15.22 -2.73
C ALA A 176 11.87 14.17 -1.81
N PRO A 177 11.33 13.03 -2.31
CA PRO A 177 10.77 11.98 -1.45
C PRO A 177 11.77 11.43 -0.43
N ARG A 178 13.05 11.28 -0.81
CA ARG A 178 14.10 10.80 0.11
C ARG A 178 14.24 11.70 1.33
N ARG A 179 14.22 13.03 1.11
CA ARG A 179 14.33 14.02 2.20
C ARG A 179 13.11 14.00 3.09
N PHE A 180 11.93 13.79 2.51
CA PHE A 180 10.69 13.66 3.26
C PHE A 180 10.70 12.42 4.15
N PHE A 181 10.94 11.22 3.63
CA PHE A 181 10.91 10.01 4.45
C PHE A 181 11.98 9.99 5.55
N ALA A 182 13.08 10.72 5.39
CA ALA A 182 14.09 10.91 6.43
C ALA A 182 13.61 11.77 7.63
N GLN A 183 12.53 12.53 7.46
CA GLN A 183 12.01 13.46 8.47
C GLN A 183 10.56 13.21 8.85
N ALA A 184 9.83 12.44 8.04
CA ALA A 184 8.43 12.11 8.27
C ALA A 184 8.28 11.44 9.64
N ASP A 185 7.13 11.68 10.26
CA ASP A 185 6.83 11.22 11.60
C ASP A 185 5.37 10.79 11.65
N TYR A 186 5.12 9.57 11.21
CA TYR A 186 3.79 8.97 11.26
C TYR A 186 3.51 8.35 12.62
N ASP A 187 2.24 8.31 13.02
CA ASP A 187 1.81 7.50 14.17
C ASP A 187 2.09 6.01 13.89
N ASP A 188 2.55 5.30 14.91
CA ASP A 188 2.78 3.86 14.85
C ASP A 188 1.49 3.11 14.45
N GLY A 189 1.63 2.09 13.61
CA GLY A 189 0.50 1.28 13.15
C GLY A 189 -0.33 1.95 12.05
N THR A 190 0.17 2.98 11.37
CA THR A 190 -0.47 3.56 10.17
C THR A 190 0.14 3.00 8.89
N VAL A 191 -0.59 3.11 7.77
CA VAL A 191 -0.06 2.77 6.43
C VAL A 191 1.16 3.63 6.11
N GLY A 192 1.11 4.93 6.39
CA GLY A 192 2.23 5.86 6.23
C GLY A 192 3.47 5.45 7.03
N ALA A 193 3.31 5.05 8.30
CA ALA A 193 4.43 4.54 9.10
C ALA A 193 5.05 3.26 8.51
N PHE A 194 4.22 2.33 8.03
CA PHE A 194 4.69 1.11 7.39
C PHE A 194 5.51 1.41 6.12
N TYR A 195 4.98 2.26 5.23
CA TYR A 195 5.67 2.63 4.00
C TYR A 195 6.89 3.53 4.21
N GLN A 196 6.91 4.32 5.29
CA GLN A 196 8.12 5.02 5.70
C GLN A 196 9.24 4.03 6.04
N GLN A 197 8.94 2.91 6.71
CA GLN A 197 9.95 1.88 7.00
C GLN A 197 10.47 1.23 5.71
N VAL A 198 9.59 0.94 4.75
CA VAL A 198 9.99 0.44 3.43
C VAL A 198 10.94 1.44 2.75
N ALA A 199 10.59 2.72 2.73
CA ALA A 199 11.40 3.77 2.14
C ALA A 199 12.78 3.88 2.81
N LEU A 200 12.85 3.89 4.14
CA LEU A 200 14.10 3.96 4.89
C LEU A 200 14.99 2.73 4.65
N ALA A 201 14.41 1.54 4.57
CA ALA A 201 15.13 0.31 4.26
C ALA A 201 15.75 0.33 2.85
N LEU A 202 15.00 0.81 1.85
CA LEU A 202 15.51 0.99 0.49
C LEU A 202 16.67 1.98 0.46
N VAL A 203 16.55 3.13 1.14
CA VAL A 203 17.59 4.16 1.21
C VAL A 203 18.86 3.63 1.84
N ASP A 204 18.76 2.90 2.96
CA ASP A 204 19.91 2.40 3.69
C ASP A 204 20.64 1.26 2.96
N LEU A 205 19.90 0.36 2.30
CA LEU A 205 20.50 -0.72 1.51
C LEU A 205 21.14 -0.20 0.21
N ASP A 206 20.48 0.68 -0.53
CA ASP A 206 21.02 1.27 -1.77
C ASP A 206 22.31 2.07 -1.53
N ALA A 207 22.49 2.65 -0.34
CA ALA A 207 23.72 3.32 0.06
C ALA A 207 24.91 2.35 0.29
N ARG A 208 24.63 1.07 0.55
CA ARG A 208 25.63 0.06 0.93
C ARG A 208 25.93 -0.92 -0.20
N GLU A 209 25.02 -1.09 -1.15
CA GLU A 209 25.13 -2.05 -2.24
C GLU A 209 24.36 -1.61 -3.49
N ASN A 210 24.60 -2.29 -4.61
CA ASN A 210 23.81 -2.08 -5.83
C ASN A 210 22.43 -2.74 -5.66
N LEU A 211 21.46 -2.02 -5.08
CA LEU A 211 20.16 -2.59 -4.70
C LEU A 211 19.24 -2.85 -5.89
N PHE A 212 19.19 -1.92 -6.85
CA PHE A 212 18.27 -1.97 -7.99
C PHE A 212 18.87 -2.75 -9.17
N ASP A 213 19.16 -4.03 -8.96
CA ASP A 213 19.79 -4.94 -9.92
C ASP A 213 18.82 -5.94 -10.58
N GLY A 214 17.52 -5.75 -10.39
CA GLY A 214 16.46 -6.58 -10.98
C GLY A 214 16.30 -6.42 -12.49
N ASP A 215 15.57 -7.34 -13.12
CA ASP A 215 15.34 -7.35 -14.57
C ASP A 215 14.33 -6.26 -14.99
N PRO A 216 14.76 -5.21 -15.73
CA PRO A 216 13.88 -4.10 -16.10
C PRO A 216 12.70 -4.51 -17.01
N ARG A 217 12.78 -5.69 -17.66
CA ARG A 217 11.69 -6.22 -18.50
C ARG A 217 10.50 -6.73 -17.69
N ARG A 218 10.65 -6.83 -16.37
CA ARG A 218 9.61 -7.29 -15.46
C ARG A 218 8.77 -6.16 -14.88
N GLN A 219 9.15 -4.91 -15.13
CA GLN A 219 8.33 -3.74 -14.79
C GLN A 219 7.02 -3.81 -15.56
N VAL A 220 5.91 -3.58 -14.86
CA VAL A 220 4.57 -3.47 -15.44
C VAL A 220 4.20 -2.01 -15.64
N SER A 221 3.44 -1.73 -16.69
CA SER A 221 2.92 -0.39 -17.00
C SER A 221 1.40 -0.43 -17.14
N TRP A 222 0.77 0.70 -16.83
CA TRP A 222 -0.68 0.86 -16.88
C TRP A 222 -1.03 2.33 -17.12
N PRO A 223 -1.02 2.80 -18.39
CA PRO A 223 -1.24 4.21 -18.73
C PRO A 223 -2.60 4.78 -18.29
N THR A 224 -3.57 3.91 -18.02
CA THR A 224 -4.94 4.27 -17.64
C THR A 224 -5.26 3.94 -16.18
N ALA A 225 -4.23 3.76 -15.35
CA ALA A 225 -4.38 3.59 -13.90
C ALA A 225 -5.11 4.80 -13.28
N PRO A 226 -5.79 4.63 -12.12
CA PRO A 226 -6.43 5.75 -11.41
C PRO A 226 -5.44 6.77 -10.83
N GLY A 227 -4.13 6.52 -10.95
CA GLY A 227 -3.04 7.43 -10.61
C GLY A 227 -1.78 7.06 -11.37
N ARG A 228 -0.60 7.29 -10.78
CA ARG A 228 0.67 7.11 -11.47
C ARG A 228 1.30 5.75 -11.17
N LEU A 229 1.31 4.85 -12.15
CA LEU A 229 2.11 3.62 -12.07
C LEU A 229 3.54 3.90 -12.54
N TYR A 230 4.43 4.20 -11.59
CA TYR A 230 5.85 4.46 -11.87
C TYR A 230 6.57 3.19 -12.33
N ARG A 231 7.39 3.35 -13.36
CA ARG A 231 8.44 2.39 -13.67
C ARG A 231 9.56 2.56 -12.64
N VAL A 232 9.87 1.50 -11.91
CA VAL A 232 10.89 1.54 -10.87
C VAL A 232 12.19 0.93 -11.39
N THR A 233 13.24 1.73 -11.43
CA THR A 233 14.57 1.31 -11.90
C THR A 233 15.71 1.72 -10.96
N ASP A 234 15.41 2.57 -9.99
CA ASP A 234 16.37 3.11 -9.03
C ASP A 234 15.65 3.56 -7.75
N LEU A 235 16.43 4.05 -6.77
CA LEU A 235 15.91 4.54 -5.51
C LEU A 235 14.92 5.69 -5.68
N GLN A 236 15.18 6.64 -6.58
CA GLN A 236 14.36 7.83 -6.73
C GLN A 236 12.95 7.46 -7.22
N THR A 237 12.87 6.65 -8.28
CA THR A 237 11.60 6.15 -8.82
C THR A 237 10.87 5.24 -7.83
N ALA A 238 11.59 4.45 -7.02
CA ALA A 238 10.99 3.64 -5.95
C ALA A 238 10.34 4.51 -4.86
N LEU A 239 11.00 5.60 -4.45
CA LEU A 239 10.47 6.48 -3.42
C LEU A 239 9.28 7.31 -3.91
N TRP A 240 9.25 7.68 -5.19
CA TRP A 240 8.05 8.27 -5.82
C TRP A 240 6.89 7.28 -5.88
N ALA A 241 7.16 5.99 -6.18
CA ALA A 241 6.16 4.94 -6.12
C ALA A 241 5.57 4.78 -4.72
N ILE A 242 6.41 4.78 -3.67
CA ILE A 242 5.94 4.72 -2.27
C ILE A 242 5.11 5.96 -1.92
N LEU A 243 5.54 7.14 -2.36
CA LEU A 243 4.81 8.37 -2.08
C LEU A 243 3.41 8.38 -2.72
N GLU A 244 3.25 7.80 -3.92
CA GLU A 244 1.94 7.65 -4.56
C GLU A 244 1.02 6.73 -3.76
N ILE A 245 1.54 5.59 -3.25
CA ILE A 245 0.78 4.68 -2.39
C ILE A 245 0.30 5.42 -1.13
N VAL A 246 1.23 6.08 -0.43
CA VAL A 246 0.94 6.82 0.79
C VAL A 246 -0.04 7.97 0.52
N GLY A 247 0.16 8.74 -0.55
CA GLY A 247 -0.67 9.89 -0.88
C GLY A 247 -2.11 9.54 -1.27
N GLN A 248 -2.33 8.38 -1.90
CA GLN A 248 -3.66 7.89 -2.22
C GLN A 248 -4.33 7.22 -1.01
N GLY A 249 -3.62 6.34 -0.29
CA GLY A 249 -4.15 5.66 0.90
C GLY A 249 -4.41 6.57 2.10
N GLU A 250 -3.78 7.76 2.15
CA GLU A 250 -4.06 8.78 3.16
C GLU A 250 -5.13 9.79 2.71
N GLY A 251 -5.77 9.55 1.57
CA GLY A 251 -6.82 10.40 1.02
C GLY A 251 -6.28 11.67 0.36
N HIS A 252 -6.50 11.80 -0.95
CA HIS A 252 -6.38 13.09 -1.61
C HIS A 252 -7.50 14.03 -1.12
N ALA A 253 -7.12 15.17 -0.56
CA ALA A 253 -8.04 16.26 -0.16
C ALA A 253 -8.87 16.86 -1.32
N GLN A 254 -8.83 16.26 -2.51
CA GLN A 254 -9.58 16.65 -3.70
C GLN A 254 -10.59 15.59 -4.15
N ASP A 255 -11.08 14.73 -3.26
CA ASP A 255 -12.33 14.00 -3.55
C ASP A 255 -13.53 14.98 -3.40
N PRO A 256 -14.26 15.33 -4.47
CA PRO A 256 -15.45 16.17 -4.38
C PRO A 256 -16.61 15.54 -3.60
N THR A 257 -16.50 14.28 -3.16
CA THR A 257 -17.54 13.55 -2.41
C THR A 257 -17.46 13.71 -0.89
N VAL A 258 -16.42 14.35 -0.33
CA VAL A 258 -16.39 14.83 1.08
C VAL A 258 -17.22 16.10 1.28
N GLY A 259 -18.46 16.10 0.77
CA GLY A 259 -19.51 16.99 1.26
C GLY A 259 -20.14 16.41 2.53
N PRO A 260 -20.57 17.23 3.51
CA PRO A 260 -21.31 16.71 4.65
C PRO A 260 -22.54 15.93 4.16
N LEU A 261 -22.73 14.71 4.68
CA LEU A 261 -23.93 13.92 4.42
C LEU A 261 -25.16 14.82 4.60
N PRO A 262 -26.08 14.90 3.62
CA PRO A 262 -27.27 15.71 3.77
C PRO A 262 -28.00 15.28 5.05
N GLY A 263 -28.15 16.25 5.96
CA GLY A 263 -28.80 16.03 7.25
C GLY A 263 -30.16 15.39 7.03
N LYS A 264 -30.46 14.37 7.84
CA LYS A 264 -31.78 13.70 7.84
C LYS A 264 -32.87 14.78 7.87
N ALA A 265 -33.65 14.87 6.81
CA ALA A 265 -34.92 15.57 6.85
C ALA A 265 -35.78 14.87 7.91
N SER A 266 -36.11 15.61 8.96
CA SER A 266 -37.09 15.28 9.99
C SER A 266 -38.47 15.04 9.39
#